data_AF-A0A081S8K4-F1
#
_entry.id   AF-A0A081S8K4-F1
#
_cell.length_a   1.000
_cell.length_b   1.000
_cell.length_c   1.000
_cell.angle_alpha   90.00
_cell.angle_beta   90.00
_cell.angle_gamma   90.00
#
_symmetry.space_group_name_H-M   'P 1'
#
loop_
_entity.id
_entity.type
_entity.pdbx_description
1 polymer ?
#
loop_
_entity_poly.entity_id
_entity_poly.type
_entity_poly.pdbx_seq_one_letter_code
_entity_poly.pdbx_strand_id
1 'polypeptide(L)'
;MLASSLLAGALLSVGYVASKPTEVHALTDMSVKDTQNPLKINLIATTGNPFYSGSVLVDIQRNSSNDNPSLYYDLVNEDTGAIVSSYNFNSFGDQTRSQDHVWLLYAEDGRYHIDVYSEKDFGKRYFGRSEVFKVSNHGYVPITNSETPTATETPKQSTNSNSGQTGWSGSSYYKAGVKVVNQWIFDVQYNSYFYLNASGNFVQNAWSGNYYLKSGGYMAKSEWIYDKNYSSYYYLTSEGSYARNTWVGSYYLKSNGKMAKSEWVYDSSYSSYYYLTSEGSYARNTWVGDYYLKSNGKMAVNERTPDGYKVDGSGKWVR
;
A
#
# COMPACT_ATOMS: atom_id res chain seq x y z
N MET A 1 -3.68 49.62 37.42
CA MET A 1 -4.28 48.37 36.91
C MET A 1 -4.15 48.36 35.40
N LEU A 2 -3.66 47.24 34.88
CA LEU A 2 -3.58 46.72 33.50
C LEU A 2 -4.84 47.00 32.66
N ALA A 3 -4.90 46.97 31.32
CA ALA A 3 -3.96 46.63 30.24
C ALA A 3 -4.50 47.15 28.89
N SER A 4 -3.60 47.25 27.92
CA SER A 4 -3.79 47.54 26.49
C SER A 4 -4.52 46.43 25.72
N SER A 5 -5.10 46.76 24.57
CA SER A 5 -5.23 45.81 23.44
C SER A 5 -5.00 46.52 22.11
N LEU A 6 -4.09 45.97 21.31
CA LEU A 6 -3.76 46.36 19.93
C LEU A 6 -3.98 45.11 19.07
N LEU A 7 -4.84 45.23 18.06
CA LEU A 7 -5.15 44.18 17.09
C LEU A 7 -4.35 44.47 15.82
N ALA A 8 -3.46 43.55 15.42
CA ALA A 8 -2.76 43.62 14.15
C ALA A 8 -3.17 42.42 13.29
N GLY A 9 -3.78 42.71 12.14
CA GLY A 9 -4.04 41.75 11.08
C GLY A 9 -2.79 41.55 10.23
N ALA A 10 -2.55 40.33 9.78
CA ALA A 10 -1.46 39.99 8.87
C ALA A 10 -2.02 39.49 7.54
N LEU A 11 -1.51 40.08 6.46
CA LEU A 11 -1.74 39.74 5.06
C LEU A 11 -0.99 38.46 4.65
N LEU A 12 -1.64 37.70 3.77
CA LEU A 12 -1.09 36.56 3.04
C LEU A 12 -0.13 37.04 1.94
N SER A 13 1.06 36.44 1.85
CA SER A 13 1.85 36.44 0.61
C SER A 13 2.18 35.00 0.22
N VAL A 14 1.68 34.61 -0.95
CA VAL A 14 1.91 33.33 -1.63
C VAL A 14 3.30 33.36 -2.27
N GLY A 15 4.15 32.39 -1.94
CA GLY A 15 5.43 32.16 -2.58
C GLY A 15 5.56 30.67 -2.93
N TYR A 16 5.33 30.36 -4.21
CA TYR A 16 5.51 29.03 -4.78
C TYR A 16 7.02 28.82 -5.01
N VAL A 17 7.63 27.86 -4.30
CA VAL A 17 8.99 27.39 -4.61
C VAL A 17 8.98 25.87 -4.55
N ALA A 18 9.04 25.26 -5.74
CA ALA A 18 9.24 23.84 -5.91
C ALA A 18 10.69 23.49 -5.57
N SER A 19 10.92 22.56 -4.63
CA SER A 19 12.23 21.92 -4.50
C SER A 19 12.15 20.55 -3.84
N LYS A 20 12.41 19.56 -4.70
CA LYS A 20 12.95 18.19 -4.59
C LYS A 20 12.98 17.46 -3.23
N PRO A 21 12.56 16.17 -3.22
CA PRO A 21 12.51 15.30 -2.04
C PRO A 21 13.83 14.58 -1.77
N THR A 22 14.20 14.45 -0.48
CA THR A 22 15.14 13.41 -0.01
C THR A 22 14.65 12.79 1.31
N GLU A 23 14.87 11.48 1.42
CA GLU A 23 14.37 10.39 2.30
C GLU A 23 14.37 10.70 3.81
N VAL A 24 13.34 10.42 4.62
CA VAL A 24 12.43 9.26 4.86
C VAL A 24 13.09 8.11 5.65
N HIS A 25 12.87 8.05 6.96
CA HIS A 25 13.10 6.84 7.78
C HIS A 25 11.81 6.37 8.46
N ALA A 26 11.01 5.54 7.79
CA ALA A 26 9.74 4.99 8.31
C ALA A 26 9.88 3.99 9.49
N LEU A 27 9.07 4.13 10.52
CA LEU A 27 8.47 3.04 11.31
C LEU A 27 7.17 2.53 10.65
N THR A 28 7.06 1.37 10.02
CA THR A 28 8.00 0.59 9.20
C THR A 28 7.08 0.05 8.10
N ASP A 29 7.34 0.37 6.83
CA ASP A 29 7.19 -0.66 5.81
C ASP A 29 7.79 -1.94 6.39
N MET A 30 7.21 -3.12 6.14
CA MET A 30 7.99 -4.33 6.42
C MET A 30 9.40 -4.09 5.92
N SER A 31 10.36 -4.05 6.84
CA SER A 31 11.72 -3.93 6.41
C SER A 31 12.21 -5.34 6.14
N VAL A 32 13.26 -5.46 5.36
CA VAL A 32 14.00 -6.71 5.21
C VAL A 32 14.37 -7.33 6.58
N LYS A 33 14.38 -6.54 7.67
CA LYS A 33 14.69 -6.99 9.04
C LYS A 33 13.48 -7.53 9.82
N ASP A 34 12.26 -7.21 9.42
CA ASP A 34 11.03 -7.60 10.13
C ASP A 34 10.42 -8.90 9.59
N THR A 35 10.93 -9.40 8.46
CA THR A 35 10.46 -10.64 7.83
C THR A 35 11.29 -11.84 8.30
N GLN A 36 10.65 -13.02 8.34
CA GLN A 36 11.33 -14.27 8.71
C GLN A 36 12.42 -14.63 7.70
N ASN A 37 12.16 -14.40 6.42
CA ASN A 37 13.06 -14.76 5.33
C ASN A 37 13.24 -13.55 4.39
N PRO A 38 14.27 -12.72 4.63
CA PRO A 38 14.56 -11.59 3.76
C PRO A 38 14.88 -12.03 2.34
N LEU A 39 14.28 -11.35 1.37
CA LEU A 39 14.59 -11.50 -0.04
C LEU A 39 15.67 -10.51 -0.45
N LYS A 40 16.64 -11.00 -1.22
CA LYS A 40 17.60 -10.14 -1.92
C LYS A 40 17.05 -9.84 -3.31
N ILE A 41 16.96 -8.56 -3.66
CA ILE A 41 16.39 -8.12 -4.94
C ILE A 41 17.49 -7.46 -5.77
N ASN A 42 17.61 -7.87 -7.03
CA ASN A 42 18.43 -7.20 -8.04
C ASN A 42 17.54 -6.77 -9.20
N LEU A 43 17.74 -5.54 -9.69
CA LEU A 43 17.00 -5.00 -10.82
C LEU A 43 17.86 -5.09 -12.08
N ILE A 44 17.30 -5.63 -13.15
CA ILE A 44 17.99 -5.85 -14.42
C ILE A 44 17.26 -5.06 -15.50
N ALA A 45 18.00 -4.17 -16.17
CA ALA A 45 17.47 -3.40 -17.28
C ALA A 45 17.09 -4.32 -18.44
N THR A 46 15.94 -4.06 -19.06
CA THR A 46 15.40 -4.80 -20.21
C THR A 46 15.69 -4.07 -21.53
N THR A 47 16.59 -3.09 -21.51
CA THR A 47 16.92 -2.23 -22.65
C THR A 47 17.38 -3.05 -23.85
N GLY A 48 16.86 -2.72 -25.04
CA GLY A 48 17.17 -3.41 -26.30
C GLY A 48 16.16 -4.47 -26.74
N ASN A 49 15.18 -4.84 -25.89
CA ASN A 49 14.04 -5.66 -26.31
C ASN A 49 12.76 -4.81 -26.39
N PRO A 50 12.20 -4.57 -27.60
CA PRO A 50 11.03 -3.71 -27.77
C PRO A 50 9.78 -4.23 -27.02
N PHE A 51 9.66 -5.54 -26.80
CA PHE A 51 8.54 -6.15 -26.08
C PHE A 51 8.52 -5.82 -24.57
N TYR A 52 9.66 -5.42 -24.00
CA TYR A 52 9.81 -5.18 -22.56
C TYR A 52 10.25 -3.76 -22.22
N SER A 53 10.15 -2.84 -23.19
CA SER A 53 10.60 -1.44 -23.10
C SER A 53 9.95 -0.61 -21.98
N GLY A 54 8.82 -1.09 -21.41
CA GLY A 54 8.13 -0.49 -20.26
C GLY A 54 8.17 -1.35 -18.98
N SER A 55 9.23 -2.15 -18.78
CA SER A 55 9.36 -3.03 -17.61
C SER A 55 10.78 -3.06 -17.07
N VAL A 56 10.93 -3.56 -15.85
CA VAL A 56 12.21 -3.98 -15.27
C VAL A 56 12.15 -5.46 -14.94
N LEU A 57 13.21 -6.21 -15.26
CA LEU A 57 13.31 -7.60 -14.82
C LEU A 57 13.80 -7.61 -13.38
N VAL A 58 12.98 -8.14 -12.48
CA VAL A 58 13.28 -8.23 -11.06
C VAL A 58 13.77 -9.64 -10.77
N ASP A 59 14.98 -9.72 -10.22
CA ASP A 59 15.60 -10.96 -9.78
C ASP A 59 15.56 -11.06 -8.26
N ILE A 60 14.88 -12.07 -7.74
CA ILE A 60 14.78 -12.30 -6.31
C ILE A 60 15.51 -13.56 -5.88
N GLN A 61 16.16 -13.50 -4.72
CA GLN A 61 16.86 -14.63 -4.11
C GLN A 61 16.43 -14.79 -2.67
N ARG A 62 16.30 -16.04 -2.22
CA ARG A 62 16.01 -16.42 -0.84
C ARG A 62 17.05 -17.40 -0.30
N ASN A 63 17.10 -17.53 1.02
CA ASN A 63 17.75 -18.67 1.65
C ASN A 63 16.98 -19.97 1.36
N SER A 64 17.65 -21.11 1.47
CA SER A 64 17.03 -22.43 1.26
C SER A 64 15.80 -22.62 2.16
N SER A 65 14.70 -23.07 1.56
CA SER A 65 13.42 -23.33 2.23
C SER A 65 12.65 -24.40 1.49
N ASN A 66 11.78 -25.12 2.21
CA ASN A 66 10.96 -26.20 1.67
C ASN A 66 9.52 -25.74 1.34
N ASP A 67 9.25 -24.44 1.40
CA ASP A 67 7.94 -23.87 1.07
C ASP A 67 7.96 -23.14 -0.28
N ASN A 68 6.77 -22.92 -0.84
CA ASN A 68 6.61 -22.21 -2.11
C ASN A 68 5.48 -21.18 -2.02
N PRO A 69 5.72 -20.01 -1.42
CA PRO A 69 4.72 -18.97 -1.32
C PRO A 69 4.43 -18.33 -2.67
N SER A 70 3.17 -17.94 -2.89
CA SER A 70 2.84 -16.95 -3.92
C SER A 70 3.36 -15.58 -3.48
N LEU A 71 4.16 -14.96 -4.33
CA LEU A 71 4.72 -13.63 -4.09
C LEU A 71 3.96 -12.58 -4.90
N TYR A 72 3.82 -11.41 -4.33
CA TYR A 72 3.31 -10.21 -4.97
C TYR A 72 4.40 -9.15 -4.99
N TYR A 73 4.24 -8.18 -5.88
CA TYR A 73 5.02 -6.97 -5.83
C TYR A 73 4.15 -5.74 -5.68
N ASP A 74 4.70 -4.71 -5.03
CA ASP A 74 4.20 -3.34 -5.07
C ASP A 74 5.27 -2.46 -5.73
N LEU A 75 4.88 -1.69 -6.74
CA LEU A 75 5.66 -0.58 -7.25
C LEU A 75 5.27 0.66 -6.47
N VAL A 76 6.19 1.17 -5.67
CA VAL A 76 5.93 2.24 -4.72
C VAL A 76 6.66 3.48 -5.16
N ASN A 77 5.94 4.59 -5.28
CA ASN A 77 6.55 5.90 -5.51
C ASN A 77 7.30 6.33 -4.25
N GLU A 78 8.60 6.58 -4.36
CA GLU A 78 9.48 6.86 -3.23
C GLU A 78 9.09 8.15 -2.50
N ASP A 79 8.63 9.15 -3.25
CA ASP A 79 8.42 10.49 -2.72
C ASP A 79 7.08 10.63 -2.00
N THR A 80 6.09 9.85 -2.41
CA THR A 80 4.71 9.90 -1.88
C THR A 80 4.34 8.68 -1.05
N GLY A 81 5.12 7.60 -1.16
CA GLY A 81 4.76 6.29 -0.67
C GLY A 81 3.60 5.64 -1.43
N ALA A 82 3.03 6.26 -2.47
CA ALA A 82 1.86 5.71 -3.15
C ALA A 82 2.20 4.42 -3.90
N ILE A 83 1.35 3.40 -3.77
CA ILE A 83 1.45 2.18 -4.57
C ILE A 83 0.82 2.46 -5.92
N VAL A 84 1.65 2.42 -6.95
CA VAL A 84 1.27 2.71 -8.33
C VAL A 84 0.85 1.44 -9.08
N SER A 85 1.42 0.31 -8.70
CA SER A 85 1.11 -0.99 -9.28
C SER A 85 1.23 -2.06 -8.22
N SER A 86 0.29 -3.00 -8.19
CA SER A 86 0.33 -4.13 -7.26
C SER A 86 -0.26 -5.37 -7.91
N TYR A 87 0.59 -6.36 -8.16
CA TYR A 87 0.20 -7.57 -8.87
C TYR A 87 0.94 -8.79 -8.34
N ASN A 88 0.46 -9.97 -8.76
CA ASN A 88 1.20 -11.19 -8.58
C ASN A 88 2.58 -11.05 -9.23
N PHE A 89 3.61 -11.46 -8.50
CA PHE A 89 4.97 -11.53 -8.99
C PHE A 89 5.20 -12.94 -9.54
N ASN A 90 5.64 -13.87 -8.70
CA ASN A 90 5.90 -15.26 -9.08
C ASN A 90 5.95 -16.12 -7.80
N SER A 91 6.49 -17.32 -7.88
CA SER A 91 6.86 -18.17 -6.75
C SER A 91 8.30 -18.67 -6.95
N PHE A 92 8.86 -19.33 -5.94
CA PHE A 92 10.21 -19.90 -6.04
C PHE A 92 10.23 -21.33 -6.60
N GLY A 93 9.10 -22.04 -6.58
CA GLY A 93 9.07 -23.49 -6.78
C GLY A 93 10.03 -24.18 -5.81
N ASP A 94 10.80 -25.13 -6.35
CA ASP A 94 11.86 -25.84 -5.62
C ASP A 94 13.22 -25.12 -5.68
N GLN A 95 13.26 -23.88 -6.18
CA GLN A 95 14.48 -23.10 -6.37
C GLN A 95 14.68 -22.07 -5.24
N THR A 96 15.86 -21.48 -5.18
CA THR A 96 16.20 -20.35 -4.29
C THR A 96 16.20 -19.01 -5.00
N ARG A 97 15.90 -19.00 -6.30
CA ARG A 97 15.92 -17.83 -7.17
C ARG A 97 14.68 -17.81 -8.06
N SER A 98 14.10 -16.64 -8.26
CA SER A 98 12.96 -16.43 -9.15
C SER A 98 13.09 -15.09 -9.86
N GLN A 99 12.52 -14.98 -11.05
CA GLN A 99 12.58 -13.77 -11.88
C GLN A 99 11.21 -13.50 -12.49
N ASP A 100 10.83 -12.22 -12.54
CA ASP A 100 9.68 -11.77 -13.31
C ASP A 100 9.78 -10.29 -13.68
N HIS A 101 8.98 -9.88 -14.65
CA HIS A 101 8.87 -8.50 -15.10
C HIS A 101 7.91 -7.70 -14.21
N VAL A 102 8.40 -6.56 -13.73
CA VAL A 102 7.55 -5.52 -13.16
C VAL A 102 7.31 -4.46 -14.21
N TRP A 103 6.04 -4.24 -14.53
CA TRP A 103 5.61 -3.28 -15.55
C TRP A 103 5.51 -1.87 -14.97
N LEU A 104 6.10 -0.91 -15.68
CA LEU A 104 6.22 0.50 -15.28
C LEU A 104 5.27 1.41 -16.07
N LEU A 105 4.34 0.83 -16.84
CA LEU A 105 3.40 1.53 -17.74
C LEU A 105 2.47 2.52 -17.03
N TYR A 106 2.22 2.33 -15.73
CA TYR A 106 1.37 3.22 -14.94
C TYR A 106 2.17 4.16 -14.03
N ALA A 107 3.49 4.05 -14.03
CA ALA A 107 4.36 4.94 -13.29
C ALA A 107 4.68 6.18 -14.11
N GLU A 108 4.33 7.33 -13.55
CA GLU A 108 4.80 8.62 -14.03
C GLU A 108 6.32 8.74 -13.82
N ASP A 109 6.92 9.74 -14.47
CA ASP A 109 8.33 10.05 -14.28
C ASP A 109 8.60 10.41 -12.82
N GLY A 110 9.49 9.65 -12.16
CA GLY A 110 9.68 9.77 -10.72
C GLY A 110 10.65 8.75 -10.14
N ARG A 111 10.76 8.74 -8.82
CA ARG A 111 11.57 7.77 -8.06
C ARG A 111 10.69 6.69 -7.47
N TYR A 112 11.15 5.45 -7.55
CA TYR A 112 10.38 4.29 -7.17
C TYR A 112 11.27 3.23 -6.51
N HIS A 113 10.67 2.42 -5.66
CA HIS A 113 11.20 1.12 -5.28
C HIS A 113 10.15 0.03 -5.55
N ILE A 114 10.60 -1.21 -5.55
CA ILE A 114 9.75 -2.38 -5.67
C ILE A 114 9.85 -3.18 -4.38
N ASP A 115 8.71 -3.41 -3.75
CA ASP A 115 8.57 -4.39 -2.69
C ASP A 115 8.12 -5.71 -3.27
N VAL A 116 8.71 -6.82 -2.82
CA VAL A 116 8.27 -8.18 -3.17
C VAL A 116 8.01 -8.94 -1.88
N TYR A 117 6.83 -9.56 -1.76
CA TYR A 117 6.41 -10.17 -0.52
C TYR A 117 5.47 -11.35 -0.66
N SER A 118 5.45 -12.22 0.35
CA SER A 118 4.47 -13.31 0.45
C SER A 118 3.05 -12.78 0.63
N GLU A 119 2.15 -13.14 -0.28
CA GLU A 119 0.80 -12.58 -0.38
C GLU A 119 -0.04 -12.82 0.88
N LYS A 120 -0.11 -14.08 1.33
CA LYS A 120 -1.08 -14.51 2.35
C LYS A 120 -0.81 -13.94 3.74
N ASP A 121 0.44 -13.58 4.02
CA ASP A 121 0.86 -13.08 5.32
C ASP A 121 1.40 -11.64 5.25
N PHE A 122 1.18 -10.98 4.11
CA PHE A 122 1.65 -9.62 3.84
C PHE A 122 3.11 -9.49 4.23
N GLY A 123 3.95 -10.34 3.63
CA GLY A 123 5.41 -10.41 3.73
C GLY A 123 6.04 -10.75 5.07
N LYS A 124 5.25 -11.09 6.09
CA LYS A 124 5.78 -11.57 7.37
C LYS A 124 6.73 -12.75 7.19
N ARG A 125 6.45 -13.63 6.21
CA ARG A 125 7.33 -14.76 5.91
C ARG A 125 8.43 -14.43 4.92
N TYR A 126 8.11 -13.70 3.85
CA TYR A 126 9.06 -13.27 2.83
C TYR A 126 8.83 -11.82 2.47
N PHE A 127 9.87 -11.01 2.57
CA PHE A 127 9.85 -9.63 2.11
C PHE A 127 11.22 -9.22 1.58
N GLY A 128 11.24 -8.48 0.48
CA GLY A 128 12.40 -7.73 0.01
C GLY A 128 11.99 -6.40 -0.57
N ARG A 129 12.89 -5.45 -0.51
CA ARG A 129 12.78 -4.14 -1.14
C ARG A 129 13.96 -3.95 -2.09
N SER A 130 13.68 -3.49 -3.31
CA SER A 130 14.72 -3.13 -4.26
C SER A 130 15.43 -1.85 -3.83
N GLU A 131 16.59 -1.58 -4.43
CA GLU A 131 17.12 -0.22 -4.43
C GLU A 131 16.14 0.73 -5.14
N VAL A 132 16.22 2.02 -4.80
CA VAL A 132 15.46 3.07 -5.47
C VAL A 132 15.98 3.24 -6.90
N PHE A 133 15.08 3.37 -7.84
CA PHE A 133 15.38 3.65 -9.25
C PHE A 133 14.50 4.78 -9.78
N LYS A 134 14.86 5.28 -10.96
CA LYS A 134 14.04 6.26 -11.67
C LYS A 134 13.18 5.56 -12.71
N VAL A 135 11.93 5.99 -12.81
CA VAL A 135 11.11 5.75 -13.99
C VAL A 135 11.18 7.01 -14.84
N SER A 136 11.48 6.86 -16.13
CA SER A 136 11.34 7.95 -17.10
C SER A 136 10.82 7.44 -18.43
N ASN A 137 9.78 8.09 -18.94
CA ASN A 137 9.05 7.65 -20.12
C ASN A 137 8.63 6.17 -20.01
N HIS A 138 8.12 5.78 -18.83
CA HIS A 138 7.77 4.38 -18.47
C HIS A 138 8.93 3.38 -18.51
N GLY A 139 10.17 3.83 -18.69
CA GLY A 139 11.37 2.99 -18.72
C GLY A 139 12.07 2.94 -17.37
N TYR A 140 12.72 1.80 -17.08
CA TYR A 140 13.61 1.64 -15.95
C TYR A 140 14.93 2.38 -16.18
N VAL A 141 15.30 3.23 -15.24
CA VAL A 141 16.58 3.94 -15.24
C VAL A 141 17.29 3.67 -13.90
N PRO A 142 18.40 2.90 -13.90
CA PRO A 142 19.16 2.64 -12.68
C PRO A 142 19.79 3.92 -12.16
N ILE A 143 19.79 4.11 -10.84
CA ILE A 143 20.55 5.18 -10.20
C ILE A 143 21.96 4.63 -9.95
N THR A 144 22.94 5.04 -10.76
CA THR A 144 24.34 4.63 -10.58
C THR A 144 25.02 5.50 -9.52
N ASN A 145 26.01 4.97 -8.81
CA ASN A 145 26.72 5.63 -7.70
C ASN A 145 27.46 6.95 -8.04
N SER A 146 27.37 7.44 -9.29
CA SER A 146 27.83 8.79 -9.67
C SER A 146 26.69 9.81 -9.79
N GLU A 147 25.44 9.32 -9.81
CA GLU A 147 24.18 10.07 -9.68
C GLU A 147 23.47 9.73 -8.37
N THR A 148 24.17 9.13 -7.40
CA THR A 148 23.75 9.26 -6.00
C THR A 148 23.56 10.76 -5.81
N PRO A 149 22.38 11.23 -5.36
CA PRO A 149 22.45 12.36 -4.46
C PRO A 149 23.50 11.92 -3.44
N THR A 150 24.52 12.73 -3.17
CA THR A 150 25.21 12.64 -1.88
C THR A 150 24.10 12.30 -0.90
N ALA A 151 24.17 11.14 -0.22
CA ALA A 151 23.27 10.86 0.90
C ALA A 151 23.19 12.20 1.59
N THR A 152 22.03 12.88 1.48
CA THR A 152 22.01 14.31 1.78
C THR A 152 22.49 14.29 3.20
N GLU A 153 23.71 14.78 3.45
CA GLU A 153 24.17 14.94 4.82
C GLU A 153 22.98 15.64 5.40
N THR A 154 22.30 14.97 6.34
CA THR A 154 21.29 15.62 7.16
C THR A 154 21.94 16.94 7.48
N PRO A 155 21.44 18.08 6.94
CA PRO A 155 22.25 19.26 6.70
C PRO A 155 23.04 19.48 7.97
N LYS A 156 24.38 19.44 7.91
CA LYS A 156 25.23 19.38 9.11
C LYS A 156 24.68 20.42 10.07
N GLN A 157 23.94 19.92 11.05
CA GLN A 157 22.88 20.71 11.62
C GLN A 157 23.58 21.77 12.43
N SER A 158 23.47 23.03 12.02
CA SER A 158 24.06 24.12 12.78
C SER A 158 23.46 24.00 14.17
N THR A 159 24.31 23.67 15.14
CA THR A 159 24.00 23.67 16.55
C THR A 159 23.73 25.11 16.97
N ASN A 160 22.55 25.63 16.60
CA ASN A 160 21.89 26.63 17.41
C ASN A 160 21.13 25.85 18.47
N SER A 161 21.91 25.40 19.44
CA SER A 161 21.44 24.95 20.73
C SER A 161 20.54 26.03 21.29
N ASN A 162 19.23 25.78 21.25
CA ASN A 162 18.27 26.27 22.22
C ASN A 162 17.04 25.35 22.22
N SER A 163 16.85 24.67 23.36
CA SER A 163 15.76 23.75 23.73
C SER A 163 15.77 22.34 23.13
N GLY A 164 16.05 21.34 23.97
CA GLY A 164 15.97 19.90 23.66
C GLY A 164 14.53 19.38 23.54
N GLN A 165 13.65 20.11 22.86
CA GLN A 165 12.23 19.78 22.79
C GLN A 165 11.99 18.62 21.83
N THR A 166 11.37 17.55 22.34
CA THR A 166 10.85 16.44 21.56
C THR A 166 9.33 16.43 21.69
N GLY A 167 8.63 16.30 20.57
CA GLY A 167 7.17 16.29 20.54
C GLY A 167 6.60 17.15 19.43
N TRP A 168 5.28 17.32 19.47
CA TRP A 168 4.53 18.07 18.48
C TRP A 168 4.64 19.58 18.67
N SER A 169 4.71 20.29 17.55
CA SER A 169 4.48 21.73 17.44
C SER A 169 3.63 21.97 16.20
N GLY A 170 2.35 22.28 16.42
CA GLY A 170 1.36 22.31 15.34
C GLY A 170 1.24 20.95 14.65
N SER A 171 1.33 20.93 13.32
CA SER A 171 1.30 19.71 12.50
C SER A 171 2.64 18.99 12.37
N SER A 172 3.69 19.49 13.02
CA SER A 172 5.05 18.98 12.86
C SER A 172 5.55 18.31 14.13
N TYR A 173 6.34 17.26 13.96
CA TYR A 173 7.00 16.58 15.07
C TYR A 173 8.49 16.92 15.09
N TYR A 174 9.03 17.17 16.28
CA TYR A 174 10.44 17.45 16.50
C TYR A 174 11.05 16.37 17.39
N LYS A 175 12.27 15.94 17.08
CA LYS A 175 13.08 15.03 17.90
C LYS A 175 14.38 15.73 18.25
N ALA A 176 14.60 15.98 19.54
CA ALA A 176 15.74 16.77 20.02
C ALA A 176 15.91 18.12 19.29
N GLY A 177 14.80 18.84 19.06
CA GLY A 177 14.79 20.12 18.33
C GLY A 177 14.91 20.00 16.81
N VAL A 178 15.07 18.79 16.26
CA VAL A 178 15.14 18.55 14.81
C VAL A 178 13.76 18.23 14.25
N LYS A 179 13.32 18.95 13.22
CA LYS A 179 12.04 18.68 12.55
C LYS A 179 12.10 17.33 11.84
N VAL A 180 11.15 16.45 12.14
CA VAL A 180 11.00 15.16 11.46
C VAL A 180 10.27 15.38 10.13
N VAL A 181 10.84 14.87 9.06
CA VAL A 181 10.29 14.95 7.71
C VAL A 181 10.27 13.57 7.10
N ASN A 182 9.32 13.35 6.21
CA ASN A 182 9.30 12.17 5.35
C ASN A 182 9.25 10.83 6.12
N GLN A 183 8.88 10.82 7.40
CA GLN A 183 9.15 9.69 8.29
C GLN A 183 7.90 9.32 9.07
N TRP A 184 7.71 8.03 9.27
CA TRP A 184 6.75 7.54 10.24
C TRP A 184 7.29 7.66 11.66
N ILE A 185 6.45 8.15 12.56
CA ILE A 185 6.69 8.14 13.99
C ILE A 185 5.62 7.32 14.70
N PHE A 186 6.00 6.70 15.80
CA PHE A 186 5.05 6.21 16.79
C PHE A 186 5.06 7.19 17.96
N ASP A 187 3.91 7.74 18.27
CA ASP A 187 3.75 8.58 19.45
C ASP A 187 3.06 7.79 20.57
N VAL A 188 3.78 7.57 21.66
CA VAL A 188 3.32 6.80 22.82
C VAL A 188 2.15 7.48 23.52
N GLN A 189 2.10 8.82 23.55
CA GLN A 189 1.01 9.56 24.19
C GLN A 189 -0.31 9.33 23.45
N TYR A 190 -0.25 9.28 22.13
CA TYR A 190 -1.41 9.06 21.27
C TYR A 190 -1.66 7.58 20.94
N ASN A 191 -0.72 6.71 21.31
CA ASN A 191 -0.69 5.29 20.98
C ASN A 191 -1.01 5.04 19.49
N SER A 192 -0.40 5.83 18.61
CA SER A 192 -0.69 5.80 17.18
C SER A 192 0.55 6.13 16.35
N TYR A 193 0.51 5.68 15.11
CA TYR A 193 1.49 6.02 14.09
C TYR A 193 1.04 7.25 13.32
N PHE A 194 1.99 8.11 12.97
CA PHE A 194 1.79 9.28 12.13
C PHE A 194 2.87 9.29 11.06
N TYR A 195 2.53 9.71 9.85
CA TYR A 195 3.50 9.91 8.78
C TYR A 195 3.73 11.40 8.55
N LEU A 196 4.97 11.87 8.70
CA LEU A 196 5.35 13.24 8.38
C LEU A 196 5.76 13.30 6.91
N ASN A 197 5.19 14.21 6.12
CA ASN A 197 5.57 14.38 4.71
C ASN A 197 6.89 15.17 4.55
N ALA A 198 7.29 15.46 3.31
CA ALA A 198 8.50 16.21 2.99
C ALA A 198 8.55 17.62 3.61
N SER A 199 7.39 18.22 3.89
CA SER A 199 7.29 19.51 4.59
C SER A 199 7.36 19.38 6.12
N GLY A 200 7.44 18.15 6.63
CA GLY A 200 7.44 17.82 8.06
C GLY A 200 6.09 18.01 8.72
N ASN A 201 5.00 17.92 7.95
CA ASN A 201 3.63 17.96 8.48
C ASN A 201 3.05 16.55 8.47
N PHE A 202 2.27 16.18 9.48
CA PHE A 202 1.58 14.91 9.47
C PHE A 202 0.59 14.84 8.30
N VAL A 203 0.57 13.70 7.61
CA VAL A 203 -0.41 13.37 6.58
C VAL A 203 -1.72 12.98 7.26
N GLN A 204 -2.85 13.40 6.69
CA GLN A 204 -4.18 13.08 7.19
C GLN A 204 -5.20 13.05 6.05
N ASN A 205 -6.26 12.27 6.24
CA ASN A 205 -7.29 11.97 5.24
C ASN A 205 -6.71 11.51 3.90
N ALA A 206 -5.64 10.72 3.96
CA ALA A 206 -4.89 10.30 2.80
C ALA A 206 -4.13 9.00 3.07
N TRP A 207 -3.79 8.32 1.99
CA TRP A 207 -2.95 7.13 2.02
C TRP A 207 -1.46 7.51 2.06
N SER A 208 -0.68 6.69 2.75
CA SER A 208 0.78 6.62 2.64
C SER A 208 1.11 5.13 2.53
N GLY A 209 1.52 4.67 1.35
CA GLY A 209 1.63 3.23 1.06
C GLY A 209 0.33 2.49 1.27
N ASN A 210 0.42 1.40 2.00
CA ASN A 210 -0.70 0.54 2.35
C ASN A 210 -1.55 1.09 3.53
N TYR A 211 -1.18 2.23 4.11
CA TYR A 211 -1.75 2.73 5.35
C TYR A 211 -2.60 3.99 5.11
N TYR A 212 -3.72 4.10 5.82
CA TYR A 212 -4.57 5.29 5.77
C TYR A 212 -4.37 6.14 7.02
N LEU A 213 -4.06 7.42 6.84
CA LEU A 213 -3.98 8.40 7.92
C LEU A 213 -5.31 9.12 8.01
N LYS A 214 -5.99 9.00 9.16
CA LYS A 214 -7.29 9.64 9.42
C LYS A 214 -7.11 11.13 9.71
N SER A 215 -8.23 11.83 9.91
CA SER A 215 -8.23 13.19 10.45
C SER A 215 -7.38 13.28 11.72
N GLY A 216 -6.51 14.28 11.81
CA GLY A 216 -5.54 14.43 12.89
C GLY A 216 -4.26 13.60 12.72
N GLY A 217 -4.14 12.84 11.64
CA GLY A 217 -2.92 12.12 11.26
C GLY A 217 -2.72 10.74 11.87
N TYR A 218 -3.69 10.27 12.66
CA TYR A 218 -3.67 8.95 13.25
C TYR A 218 -3.78 7.87 12.18
N MET A 219 -2.86 6.92 12.16
CA MET A 219 -2.97 5.74 11.31
C MET A 219 -4.18 4.90 11.72
N ALA A 220 -5.01 4.54 10.74
CA ALA A 220 -6.13 3.63 10.93
C ALA A 220 -5.64 2.19 11.18
N LYS A 221 -6.25 1.49 12.15
CA LYS A 221 -5.92 0.10 12.50
C LYS A 221 -7.17 -0.66 12.95
N SER A 222 -7.32 -1.90 12.48
CA SER A 222 -8.45 -2.79 12.80
C SER A 222 -9.81 -2.15 12.58
N GLU A 223 -9.96 -1.30 11.56
CA GLU A 223 -11.14 -0.47 11.38
C GLU A 223 -11.51 -0.25 9.92
N TRP A 224 -12.79 0.03 9.68
CA TRP A 224 -13.28 0.46 8.38
C TRP A 224 -13.11 1.97 8.22
N ILE A 225 -12.66 2.38 7.04
CA ILE A 225 -12.67 3.79 6.62
C ILE A 225 -13.47 3.95 5.34
N TYR A 226 -14.00 5.16 5.15
CA TYR A 226 -14.56 5.60 3.88
C TYR A 226 -13.66 6.68 3.29
N ASP A 227 -13.05 6.40 2.15
CA ASP A 227 -12.28 7.39 1.42
C ASP A 227 -13.17 8.08 0.38
N LYS A 228 -13.41 9.37 0.59
CA LYS A 228 -14.24 10.20 -0.29
C LYS A 228 -13.62 10.37 -1.68
N ASN A 229 -12.30 10.42 -1.78
CA ASN A 229 -11.59 10.59 -3.06
C ASN A 229 -11.82 9.40 -3.98
N TYR A 230 -11.90 8.19 -3.40
CA TYR A 230 -12.19 6.96 -4.13
C TYR A 230 -13.66 6.53 -4.07
N SER A 231 -14.48 7.26 -3.32
CA SER A 231 -15.89 6.97 -3.03
C SER A 231 -16.12 5.52 -2.61
N SER A 232 -15.20 4.97 -1.80
CA SER A 232 -15.18 3.55 -1.44
C SER A 232 -14.82 3.32 0.01
N TYR A 233 -15.31 2.20 0.53
CA TYR A 233 -14.88 1.67 1.82
C TYR A 233 -13.61 0.83 1.65
N TYR A 234 -12.79 0.87 2.70
CA TYR A 234 -11.59 0.06 2.89
C TYR A 234 -11.57 -0.43 4.34
N TYR A 235 -10.93 -1.57 4.58
CA TYR A 235 -10.67 -2.05 5.93
C TYR A 235 -9.17 -2.06 6.18
N LEU A 236 -8.71 -1.46 7.28
CA LEU A 236 -7.33 -1.51 7.71
C LEU A 236 -7.19 -2.63 8.74
N THR A 237 -6.21 -3.50 8.52
CA THR A 237 -5.91 -4.65 9.37
C THR A 237 -5.35 -4.24 10.73
N SER A 238 -5.10 -5.21 11.61
CA SER A 238 -4.42 -5.00 12.89
C SER A 238 -3.00 -4.45 12.76
N GLU A 239 -2.40 -4.63 11.60
CA GLU A 239 -1.09 -4.14 11.20
C GLU A 239 -1.19 -2.71 10.63
N GLY A 240 -2.39 -2.29 10.23
CA GLY A 240 -2.69 -0.96 9.68
C GLY A 240 -2.70 -0.89 8.16
N SER A 241 -2.22 -1.93 7.47
CA SER A 241 -2.33 -2.02 6.01
C SER A 241 -3.77 -2.30 5.58
N TYR A 242 -4.18 -1.84 4.40
CA TYR A 242 -5.51 -2.17 3.89
C TYR A 242 -5.64 -3.65 3.51
N ALA A 243 -6.79 -4.23 3.83
CA ALA A 243 -7.17 -5.57 3.43
C ALA A 243 -7.57 -5.58 1.94
N ARG A 244 -7.19 -6.64 1.23
CA ARG A 244 -7.47 -6.86 -0.20
C ARG A 244 -7.53 -8.35 -0.51
N ASN A 245 -8.22 -8.72 -1.58
CA ASN A 245 -8.49 -10.11 -1.98
C ASN A 245 -8.98 -10.99 -0.82
N THR A 246 -9.76 -10.43 0.10
CA THR A 246 -10.07 -11.11 1.36
C THR A 246 -11.43 -10.69 1.91
N TRP A 247 -11.98 -11.55 2.77
CA TRP A 247 -13.21 -11.31 3.50
C TRP A 247 -12.91 -10.64 4.84
N VAL A 248 -13.69 -9.60 5.16
CA VAL A 248 -13.76 -9.02 6.49
C VAL A 248 -15.20 -9.10 6.95
N GLY A 249 -15.49 -10.08 7.80
CA GLY A 249 -16.87 -10.40 8.18
C GLY A 249 -17.70 -10.84 6.97
N SER A 250 -18.74 -10.07 6.63
CA SER A 250 -19.62 -10.36 5.48
C SER A 250 -19.25 -9.58 4.22
N TYR A 251 -18.15 -8.83 4.23
CA TYR A 251 -17.74 -7.93 3.15
C TYR A 251 -16.50 -8.48 2.46
N TYR A 252 -16.39 -8.26 1.15
CA TYR A 252 -15.21 -8.63 0.38
C TYR A 252 -14.43 -7.39 -0.05
N LEU A 253 -13.12 -7.39 0.18
CA LEU A 253 -12.21 -6.35 -0.27
C LEU A 253 -11.52 -6.85 -1.54
N LYS A 254 -11.67 -6.12 -2.64
CA LYS A 254 -11.08 -6.45 -3.96
C LYS A 254 -9.56 -6.29 -3.96
N SER A 255 -8.92 -6.61 -5.08
CA SER A 255 -7.46 -6.50 -5.24
C SER A 255 -6.89 -5.11 -4.96
N ASN A 256 -7.66 -4.06 -5.27
CA ASN A 256 -7.30 -2.67 -5.00
C ASN A 256 -7.75 -2.18 -3.61
N GLY A 257 -8.13 -3.09 -2.71
CA GLY A 257 -8.58 -2.78 -1.35
C GLY A 257 -9.98 -2.22 -1.23
N LYS A 258 -10.65 -1.89 -2.35
CA LYS A 258 -12.02 -1.38 -2.31
C LYS A 258 -13.00 -2.47 -1.92
N MET A 259 -13.91 -2.15 -1.01
CA MET A 259 -15.05 -3.01 -0.70
C MET A 259 -15.91 -3.21 -1.94
N ALA A 260 -16.19 -4.47 -2.29
CA ALA A 260 -17.12 -4.81 -3.35
C ALA A 260 -18.56 -4.44 -2.96
N LYS A 261 -19.31 -3.87 -3.90
CA LYS A 261 -20.68 -3.39 -3.66
C LYS A 261 -21.50 -3.50 -4.94
N SER A 262 -22.69 -4.12 -4.86
CA SER A 262 -23.58 -4.34 -6.01
C SER A 262 -22.90 -5.02 -7.19
N GLU A 263 -22.06 -6.02 -6.92
CA GLU A 263 -21.24 -6.66 -7.94
C GLU A 263 -20.95 -8.14 -7.63
N TRP A 264 -20.65 -8.89 -8.68
CA TRP A 264 -20.12 -10.25 -8.57
C TRP A 264 -18.61 -10.21 -8.34
N VAL A 265 -18.12 -11.05 -7.44
CA VAL A 265 -16.69 -11.30 -7.24
C VAL A 265 -16.40 -12.78 -7.37
N TYR A 266 -15.24 -13.11 -7.93
CA TYR A 266 -14.71 -14.46 -7.90
C TYR A 266 -13.62 -14.55 -6.84
N ASP A 267 -13.82 -15.43 -5.85
CA ASP A 267 -12.78 -15.72 -4.87
C ASP A 267 -12.06 -17.02 -5.25
N SER A 268 -10.81 -16.88 -5.68
CA SER A 268 -9.96 -17.99 -6.09
C SER A 268 -9.68 -18.98 -4.95
N SER A 269 -9.59 -18.50 -3.70
CA SER A 269 -9.36 -19.36 -2.53
C SER A 269 -10.51 -20.32 -2.28
N TYR A 270 -11.73 -19.92 -2.65
CA TYR A 270 -12.92 -20.74 -2.53
C TYR A 270 -13.40 -21.34 -3.85
N SER A 271 -12.73 -20.99 -4.95
CA SER A 271 -13.08 -21.36 -6.33
C SER A 271 -14.57 -21.16 -6.61
N SER A 272 -15.09 -20.00 -6.24
CA SER A 272 -16.53 -19.74 -6.31
C SER A 272 -16.83 -18.27 -6.52
N TYR A 273 -17.96 -18.00 -7.18
CA TYR A 273 -18.54 -16.68 -7.30
C TYR A 273 -19.40 -16.35 -6.08
N TYR A 274 -19.35 -15.08 -5.71
CA TYR A 274 -20.18 -14.46 -4.69
C TYR A 274 -20.78 -13.17 -5.25
N TYR A 275 -21.96 -12.80 -4.78
CA TYR A 275 -22.55 -11.51 -5.09
C TYR A 275 -22.59 -10.64 -3.84
N LEU A 276 -22.04 -9.43 -3.91
CA LEU A 276 -22.11 -8.44 -2.83
C LEU A 276 -23.29 -7.51 -3.10
N THR A 277 -24.15 -7.35 -2.10
CA THR A 277 -25.37 -6.54 -2.19
C THR A 277 -25.06 -5.04 -2.27
N SER A 278 -26.11 -4.22 -2.39
CA SER A 278 -25.99 -2.77 -2.26
C SER A 278 -25.55 -2.30 -0.88
N GLU A 279 -25.58 -3.15 0.14
CA GLU A 279 -25.02 -2.84 1.45
C GLU A 279 -23.57 -3.36 1.59
N GLY A 280 -23.04 -4.01 0.54
CA GLY A 280 -21.69 -4.58 0.50
C GLY A 280 -21.57 -5.97 1.11
N SER A 281 -22.55 -6.41 1.89
CA SER A 281 -22.55 -7.77 2.45
C SER A 281 -22.86 -8.82 1.37
N TYR A 282 -22.30 -10.03 1.48
CA TYR A 282 -22.58 -11.10 0.52
C TYR A 282 -24.02 -11.58 0.61
N ALA A 283 -24.62 -11.79 -0.56
CA ALA A 283 -25.93 -12.41 -0.69
C ALA A 283 -25.87 -13.91 -0.35
N ARG A 284 -26.89 -14.42 0.33
CA ARG A 284 -27.00 -15.83 0.71
C ARG A 284 -28.45 -16.26 0.82
N ASN A 285 -28.72 -17.54 0.58
CA ASN A 285 -30.06 -18.13 0.55
C ASN A 285 -31.03 -17.33 -0.34
N THR A 286 -30.55 -16.88 -1.50
CA THR A 286 -31.34 -15.98 -2.35
C THR A 286 -30.90 -16.06 -3.80
N TRP A 287 -31.78 -15.63 -4.69
CA TRP A 287 -31.53 -15.49 -6.12
C TRP A 287 -31.03 -14.08 -6.44
N VAL A 288 -30.04 -13.99 -7.32
CA VAL A 288 -29.58 -12.76 -7.96
C VAL A 288 -29.64 -12.98 -9.47
N GLY A 289 -30.67 -12.43 -10.11
CA GLY A 289 -30.99 -12.77 -11.49
C GLY A 289 -31.32 -14.26 -11.63
N ASP A 290 -30.68 -14.95 -12.58
CA ASP A 290 -30.84 -16.39 -12.80
C ASP A 290 -29.86 -17.25 -11.97
N TYR A 291 -29.19 -16.70 -10.95
CA TYR A 291 -28.16 -17.39 -10.16
C TYR A 291 -28.56 -17.48 -8.69
N TYR A 292 -28.38 -18.65 -8.07
CA TYR A 292 -28.69 -18.85 -6.65
C TYR A 292 -27.43 -18.81 -5.78
N LEU A 293 -27.47 -18.03 -4.71
CA LEU A 293 -26.40 -17.94 -3.71
C LEU A 293 -26.77 -18.80 -2.50
N LYS A 294 -25.93 -19.79 -2.18
CA LYS A 294 -26.14 -20.75 -1.08
C LYS A 294 -26.03 -20.08 0.29
N SER A 295 -26.27 -20.84 1.36
CA SER A 295 -26.22 -20.34 2.74
C SER A 295 -24.88 -19.75 3.15
N ASN A 296 -23.79 -20.23 2.55
CA ASN A 296 -22.43 -19.72 2.72
C ASN A 296 -22.03 -18.65 1.67
N GLY A 297 -22.98 -18.16 0.88
CA GLY A 297 -22.76 -17.13 -0.14
C GLY A 297 -22.20 -17.62 -1.48
N LYS A 298 -21.74 -18.87 -1.57
CA LYS A 298 -21.24 -19.44 -2.83
C LYS A 298 -22.36 -19.57 -3.84
N MET A 299 -22.10 -19.21 -5.09
CA MET A 299 -22.99 -19.48 -6.21
C MET A 299 -23.17 -20.99 -6.39
N ALA A 300 -24.41 -21.44 -6.57
CA ALA A 300 -24.75 -22.82 -6.90
C ALA A 300 -24.37 -23.14 -8.36
N VAL A 301 -23.81 -24.32 -8.61
CA VAL A 301 -23.41 -24.76 -9.95
C VAL A 301 -23.63 -26.26 -10.08
N ASN A 302 -24.23 -26.73 -11.19
CA ASN A 302 -24.52 -28.14 -11.45
C ASN A 302 -25.28 -28.86 -10.31
N GLU A 303 -26.22 -28.18 -9.67
CA GLU A 303 -26.95 -28.70 -8.52
C GLU A 303 -28.42 -28.30 -8.53
N ARG A 304 -29.21 -28.88 -7.61
CA ARG A 304 -30.56 -28.40 -7.30
C ARG A 304 -30.48 -27.46 -6.10
N THR A 305 -31.13 -26.30 -6.22
CA THR A 305 -31.24 -25.33 -5.14
C THR A 305 -32.20 -25.84 -4.05
N PRO A 306 -32.11 -25.34 -2.80
CA PRO A 306 -32.96 -25.79 -1.69
C PRO A 306 -34.47 -25.61 -1.94
N ASP A 307 -34.85 -24.63 -2.77
CA ASP A 307 -36.22 -24.36 -3.22
C ASP A 307 -36.64 -25.19 -4.45
N GLY A 308 -35.80 -26.12 -4.90
CA GLY A 308 -36.15 -27.16 -5.86
C GLY A 308 -35.84 -26.87 -7.33
N TYR A 309 -35.23 -25.74 -7.67
CA TYR A 309 -34.83 -25.43 -9.06
C TYR A 309 -33.48 -26.05 -9.42
N LYS A 310 -33.25 -26.30 -10.72
CA LYS A 310 -31.97 -26.86 -11.22
C LYS A 310 -31.14 -25.76 -11.86
N VAL A 311 -29.87 -25.66 -11.49
CA VAL A 311 -28.89 -24.78 -12.17
C VAL A 311 -27.89 -25.60 -12.99
N ASP A 312 -27.42 -25.05 -14.11
CA ASP A 312 -26.48 -25.71 -15.02
C ASP A 312 -25.00 -25.51 -14.60
N GLY A 313 -24.07 -25.89 -15.48
CA GLY A 313 -22.63 -25.81 -15.24
C GLY A 313 -22.06 -24.39 -15.25
N SER A 314 -22.84 -23.41 -15.70
CA SER A 314 -22.55 -21.98 -15.52
C SER A 314 -23.16 -21.40 -14.24
N GLY A 315 -23.98 -22.20 -13.54
CA GLY A 315 -24.77 -21.78 -12.38
C GLY A 315 -26.10 -21.09 -12.73
N LYS A 316 -26.44 -21.01 -14.02
CA LYS A 316 -27.68 -20.38 -14.47
C LYS A 316 -28.87 -21.32 -14.27
N TRP A 317 -29.99 -20.77 -13.83
CA TRP A 317 -31.24 -21.51 -13.71
C TRP A 317 -31.70 -22.07 -15.06
N VAL A 318 -31.98 -23.38 -15.08
CA VAL A 318 -32.61 -24.09 -16.18
C VAL A 318 -34.13 -24.03 -16.00
N ARG A 319 -34.79 -23.26 -16.86
CA ARG A 319 -36.26 -23.14 -16.90
C ARG A 319 -36.91 -24.30 -17.65
#